data_AF-A0A7W4CHM8-F1
#
_entry.id   AF-A0A7W4CHM8-F1
#
_cell.length_a   1.000
_cell.length_b   1.000
_cell.length_c   1.000
_cell.angle_alpha   90.00
_cell.angle_beta   90.00
_cell.angle_gamma   90.00
#
_symmetry.space_group_name_H-M   'P 1'
#
loop_
_entity.id
_entity.type
_entity.pdbx_description
1 polymer ?
#
loop_
_entity_poly.entity_id
_entity_poly.type
_entity_poly.pdbx_seq_one_letter_code
_entity_poly.pdbx_strand_id
1 'polypeptide(L)'
;KKKHVEYHWRRTLIALLRQKYGDLNLSTSTTNHIQDYRQWNVFLERQYQRYWNIHFAKKTKELKQTVNYLGRYLKRPPISASRLRHYSG
;
A
#
# COMPACT_ATOMS: atom_id res chain seq x y z
N LYS A 1 1.93 -20.69 -10.57
CA LYS A 1 2.59 -19.40 -10.23
C LYS A 1 1.60 -18.33 -9.77
N LYS A 2 0.63 -17.89 -10.59
CA LYS A 2 -0.34 -16.84 -10.21
C LYS A 2 -1.14 -17.12 -8.91
N LYS A 3 -1.68 -18.34 -8.76
CA LYS A 3 -2.42 -18.75 -7.55
C LYS A 3 -1.58 -18.70 -6.25
N HIS A 4 -0.30 -19.06 -6.32
CA HIS A 4 0.60 -18.98 -5.16
C HIS A 4 0.90 -17.54 -4.78
N VAL A 5 1.15 -16.68 -5.77
CA VAL A 5 1.38 -15.25 -5.54
C VAL A 5 0.13 -14.63 -4.93
N GLU A 6 -1.06 -14.95 -5.45
CA GLU A 6 -2.34 -14.49 -4.90
C GLU A 6 -2.53 -14.93 -3.45
N TYR A 7 -2.26 -16.20 -3.13
CA TYR A 7 -2.32 -16.68 -1.76
C TYR A 7 -1.42 -15.89 -0.80
N HIS A 8 -0.15 -15.66 -1.19
CA HIS A 8 0.77 -14.87 -0.38
C HIS A 8 0.32 -13.41 -0.25
N TRP A 9 -0.11 -12.79 -1.36
CA TRP A 9 -0.62 -11.42 -1.35
C TRP A 9 -1.81 -11.27 -0.41
N ARG A 10 -2.78 -12.17 -0.53
CA ARG A 10 -4.00 -12.17 0.30
C ARG A 10 -3.67 -12.34 1.77
N ARG A 11 -2.80 -13.31 2.12
CA ARG A 11 -2.39 -13.53 3.51
C ARG A 11 -1.65 -12.34 4.10
N THR A 12 -0.66 -11.81 3.39
CA THR A 12 0.16 -10.70 3.89
C THR A 12 -0.68 -9.44 4.06
N LEU A 13 -1.55 -9.13 3.09
CA LEU A 13 -2.40 -7.94 3.16
C LEU A 13 -3.40 -8.03 4.32
N ILE A 14 -4.08 -9.17 4.49
CA ILE A 14 -5.00 -9.36 5.61
C ILE A 14 -4.26 -9.27 6.96
N ALA A 15 -3.08 -9.89 7.07
CA ALA A 15 -2.27 -9.80 8.29
C ALA A 15 -1.86 -8.35 8.60
N LEU A 16 -1.42 -7.59 7.60
CA LEU A 16 -1.08 -6.18 7.73
C LEU A 16 -2.28 -5.35 8.19
N LEU A 17 -3.44 -5.54 7.56
CA LEU A 17 -4.67 -4.82 7.90
C LEU A 17 -5.16 -5.13 9.31
N ARG A 18 -4.97 -6.36 9.81
CA ARG A 18 -5.24 -6.71 11.21
C ARG A 18 -4.31 -5.96 12.15
N GLN A 19 -3.01 -5.97 11.88
CA GLN A 19 -2.01 -5.29 12.71
C GLN A 19 -2.22 -3.77 12.76
N LYS A 20 -2.63 -3.17 11.64
CA LYS A 20 -2.77 -1.73 11.49
C LYS A 20 -4.15 -1.18 11.85
N TYR A 21 -5.04 -2.00 12.41
CA TYR A 21 -6.39 -1.58 12.78
C TYR A 21 -6.44 -0.28 13.60
N GLY A 22 -5.57 -0.13 14.61
CA GLY A 22 -5.52 1.07 15.45
C GLY A 22 -5.06 2.35 14.74
N ASP A 23 -4.36 2.22 13.61
CA ASP A 23 -3.85 3.35 12.82
C ASP A 23 -4.81 3.72 11.66
N LEU A 24 -5.80 2.86 11.37
CA LEU A 24 -6.68 3.01 10.22
C LEU A 24 -7.89 3.88 10.59
N ASN A 25 -8.15 4.90 9.78
CA ASN A 25 -9.42 5.63 9.88
C ASN A 25 -10.53 4.85 9.16
N LEU A 26 -11.42 4.22 9.93
CA LEU A 26 -12.56 3.46 9.42
C LEU A 26 -13.85 4.30 9.32
N SER A 27 -13.79 5.63 9.49
CA SER A 27 -14.96 6.53 9.43
C SER A 27 -15.44 6.83 7.99
N THR A 28 -15.51 5.82 7.13
CA THR A 28 -16.04 5.96 5.77
C THR A 28 -17.46 5.42 5.74
N SER A 29 -18.33 6.01 4.90
CA SER A 29 -19.71 5.56 4.70
C SER A 29 -19.86 4.04 4.56
N THR A 30 -18.92 3.39 3.87
CA THR A 30 -18.90 1.94 3.65
C THR A 30 -18.45 1.12 4.86
N THR A 31 -17.66 1.69 5.77
CA THR A 31 -17.04 1.00 6.92
C THR A 31 -17.61 1.43 8.27
N ASN A 32 -18.58 2.33 8.30
CA ASN A 32 -19.25 2.81 9.52
C ASN A 32 -19.86 1.69 10.38
N HIS A 33 -20.16 0.53 9.79
CA HIS A 33 -20.69 -0.64 10.51
C HIS A 33 -19.61 -1.44 11.26
N ILE A 34 -18.33 -1.09 11.09
CA ILE A 34 -17.19 -1.74 11.74
C ILE A 34 -16.71 -0.83 12.88
N GLN A 35 -17.19 -1.12 14.08
CA GLN A 35 -16.90 -0.32 15.27
C GLN A 35 -15.74 -0.90 16.08
N ASP A 36 -15.60 -2.23 16.07
CA ASP A 36 -14.63 -2.94 16.90
C ASP A 36 -13.65 -3.82 16.10
N TYR A 37 -12.51 -4.12 16.71
CA TYR A 37 -11.51 -5.05 16.16
C TYR A 37 -12.08 -6.44 15.84
N ARG A 38 -13.07 -6.91 16.61
CA ARG A 38 -13.76 -8.18 16.34
C ARG A 38 -14.52 -8.14 15.01
N GLN A 39 -15.30 -7.08 14.79
CA GLN A 39 -16.04 -6.87 13.55
C GLN A 39 -15.08 -6.69 12.37
N TRP A 40 -13.96 -6.00 12.59
CA TRP A 40 -12.89 -5.87 11.61
C TRP A 40 -12.31 -7.23 11.19
N ASN A 41 -12.03 -8.11 12.15
CA ASN A 41 -11.53 -9.44 11.86
C ASN A 41 -12.52 -10.29 11.07
N VAL A 42 -13.81 -10.24 11.43
CA VAL A 42 -14.87 -10.94 10.69
C VAL A 42 -15.02 -10.39 9.28
N PHE A 43 -14.97 -9.07 9.12
CA PHE A 43 -14.99 -8.43 7.81
C PHE A 43 -13.82 -8.89 6.94
N LEU A 44 -12.59 -8.85 7.48
CA LEU A 44 -11.39 -9.28 6.78
C LEU A 44 -11.41 -10.77 6.43
N GLU A 45 -11.96 -11.62 7.31
CA GLU A 45 -12.10 -13.05 7.02
C GLU A 45 -13.08 -13.28 5.87
N ARG A 46 -14.21 -12.56 5.84
CA ARG A 46 -15.14 -12.59 4.71
C ARG A 46 -14.46 -12.15 3.41
N GLN A 47 -13.65 -11.09 3.44
CA GLN A 47 -12.90 -10.67 2.24
C GLN A 47 -11.84 -11.68 1.85
N TYR A 48 -11.18 -12.32 2.81
CA TYR A 48 -10.19 -13.36 2.55
C TYR A 48 -10.83 -14.53 1.78
N GLN A 49 -12.03 -14.99 2.13
CA GLN A 49 -12.67 -16.14 1.46
C GLN A 49 -13.22 -15.86 0.06
N ARG A 50 -13.31 -14.59 -0.37
CA ARG A 50 -13.77 -14.24 -1.72
C ARG A 50 -12.73 -14.54 -2.78
N TYR A 51 -13.15 -14.54 -4.04
CA TYR A 51 -12.25 -14.55 -5.19
C TYR A 51 -11.60 -13.18 -5.40
N TRP A 52 -10.28 -13.17 -5.61
CA TRP A 52 -9.50 -11.95 -5.77
C TRP A 52 -9.01 -11.83 -7.22
N ASN A 53 -9.37 -10.73 -7.87
CA ASN A 53 -8.78 -10.35 -9.15
C ASN A 53 -7.52 -9.52 -8.90
N ILE A 54 -6.36 -10.18 -8.90
CA ILE A 54 -5.08 -9.49 -8.71
C ILE A 54 -4.42 -9.20 -10.06
N HIS A 55 -4.22 -7.91 -10.33
CA HIS A 55 -3.54 -7.40 -11.50
C HIS A 55 -2.10 -7.03 -11.13
N PHE A 56 -1.13 -7.80 -11.63
CA PHE A 56 0.27 -7.46 -11.53
C PHE A 56 0.71 -6.71 -12.79
N ALA A 57 1.42 -5.59 -12.61
CA ALA A 57 2.08 -4.93 -13.71
C ALA A 57 3.14 -5.86 -14.33
N LYS A 58 3.41 -5.66 -15.62
CA LYS A 58 4.50 -6.38 -16.30
C LYS A 58 5.81 -6.11 -15.58
N LYS A 59 6.64 -7.15 -15.43
CA LYS A 59 7.99 -6.99 -14.88
C LYS A 59 8.73 -5.96 -15.73
N THR A 60 9.29 -4.94 -15.10
CA THR A 60 10.13 -3.95 -15.78
C THR A 60 11.38 -4.64 -16.31
N LYS A 61 11.69 -4.46 -17.61
CA LYS A 61 12.87 -5.06 -18.25
C LYS A 61 14.16 -4.59 -17.56
N GLU A 62 14.26 -3.29 -17.31
CA GLU A 62 15.43 -2.64 -16.74
C GLU A 62 15.28 -2.37 -15.23
N LEU A 63 15.12 -3.43 -14.42
CA LEU A 63 14.97 -3.30 -12.96
C LEU A 63 16.09 -2.44 -12.33
N LYS A 64 17.34 -2.62 -12.80
CA LYS A 64 18.50 -1.88 -12.30
C LYS A 64 18.39 -0.39 -12.58
N GLN A 65 17.92 0.02 -13.76
CA GLN A 65 17.71 1.44 -14.08
C GLN A 65 16.58 2.04 -13.24
N THR A 66 15.46 1.33 -13.08
CA THR A 66 14.33 1.80 -12.25
C THR A 66 14.72 1.96 -10.79
N VAL A 67 15.43 0.98 -10.21
CA VAL A 67 15.90 1.06 -8.82
C VAL A 67 16.94 2.18 -8.66
N ASN A 68 17.88 2.33 -9.61
CA ASN A 68 18.83 3.44 -9.59
C ASN A 68 18.14 4.80 -9.69
N TYR A 69 17.11 4.92 -10.53
CA TYR A 69 16.33 6.15 -10.66
C TYR A 69 15.63 6.49 -9.36
N LEU A 70 14.86 5.56 -8.77
CA LEU A 70 14.18 5.77 -7.49
C LEU A 70 15.16 6.11 -6.36
N GLY A 71 16.29 5.40 -6.30
CA GLY A 71 17.34 5.65 -5.31
C GLY A 71 17.96 7.05 -5.43
N ARG A 72 18.11 7.59 -6.65
CA ARG A 72 18.58 8.96 -6.86
C ARG A 72 17.59 10.01 -6.36
N TYR A 73 16.29 9.76 -6.49
CA TYR A 73 15.26 10.67 -5.99
C TYR A 73 15.07 10.59 -4.48
N LEU A 74 15.17 9.40 -3.88
CA LEU A 74 15.14 9.24 -2.42
C LEU A 74 16.37 9.86 -1.74
N LYS A 75 17.52 9.85 -2.41
CA LYS A 75 18.77 10.45 -1.88
C LYS A 75 18.88 11.96 -2.07
N ARG A 76 18.12 12.54 -3.00
CA ARG A 76 18.15 13.99 -3.24
C ARG A 76 17.16 14.66 -2.29
N PRO A 77 17.54 15.72 -1.57
CA PRO A 77 16.54 16.52 -0.86
C PRO A 77 15.49 17.01 -1.87
N PRO A 78 14.21 17.11 -1.49
CA PRO A 78 13.17 17.60 -2.39
C PRO A 78 13.58 18.98 -2.91
N ILE A 79 13.53 19.16 -4.23
CA ILE A 79 13.92 20.40 -4.92
C ILE A 79 13.08 21.59 -4.40
N SER A 80 11.91 21.36 -3.79
CA SER A 80 11.11 22.40 -3.14
C SER A 80 11.71 22.95 -1.83
N ALA A 81 12.58 22.20 -1.15
CA ALA A 81 13.32 22.69 0.02
C ALA A 81 14.55 23.52 -0.38
N SER A 82 14.97 23.44 -1.64
CA SER A 82 15.91 24.39 -2.24
C SER A 82 15.16 25.67 -2.64
N ARG A 83 14.53 26.35 -1.67
CA ARG A 83 13.99 27.70 -1.89
C ARG A 83 15.13 28.54 -2.46
N LEU A 84 14.93 29.05 -3.68
CA LEU A 84 15.83 29.98 -4.34
C LEU A 84 16.10 31.14 -3.37
N ARG A 85 17.26 31.13 -2.72
CA ARG A 85 17.73 32.22 -1.84
C ARG A 85 17.85 33.56 -2.58
N HIS A 86 17.68 33.56 -3.89
CA HIS A 86 17.95 34.68 -4.80
C HIS A 86 16.81 34.97 -5.78
N TYR A 87 15.56 34.84 -5.33
CA TYR A 87 14.46 35.57 -5.95
C TYR A 87 14.01 36.66 -4.98
N SER A 88 14.82 37.72 -4.88
CA SER A 88 14.31 39.03 -4.49
C SER A 88 13.58 39.58 -5.72
N GLY A 89 12.26 39.60 -5.68
CA GLY A 89 11.50 40.47 -6.55
C GLY A 89 11.88 41.94 -6.34
#